data_AF-A0A1B3B734-F1
#
_entry.id   AF-A0A1B3B734-F1
#
_cell.length_a   1.000
_cell.length_b   1.000
_cell.length_c   1.000
_cell.angle_alpha   90.00
_cell.angle_beta   90.00
_cell.angle_gamma   90.00
#
_symmetry.space_group_name_H-M   'P 1'
#
loop_
_entity.id
_entity.type
_entity.pdbx_description
1 polymer ?
#
loop_
_entity_poly.entity_id
_entity_poly.type
_entity_poly.pdbx_seq_one_letter_code
_entity_poly.pdbx_strand_id
1 'polypeptide(L)'
;MEGIVNEDSPEGCRLKLKQLAVRHIELMRCVKLLEKIYSKSILFNALISSILICVNGFNVLVVDNIILVASFTSFFIVGLMEIFLYCYFGDTIMRSSMEVSDAIYNSQWYNAAAAEQKAFHIIMIRAQTPCVITAYGFFKMNLGAFTSILSTSWSYFCLLTTMYHPE
;
A
#
# COMPACT_ATOMS: atom_id res chain seq x y z
N MET A 1 -29.06 -21.58 23.71
CA MET A 1 -28.79 -20.87 24.97
C MET A 1 -27.29 -20.60 25.00
N GLU A 2 -26.90 -19.49 24.40
CA GLU A 2 -25.55 -18.95 24.43
C GLU A 2 -25.25 -18.55 25.87
N GLY A 3 -24.40 -19.33 26.53
CA GLY A 3 -23.86 -18.98 27.83
C GLY A 3 -23.00 -17.74 27.67
N ILE A 4 -23.39 -16.68 28.36
CA ILE A 4 -22.62 -15.44 28.50
C ILE A 4 -21.33 -15.83 29.22
N VAL A 5 -20.29 -16.15 28.45
CA VAL A 5 -18.93 -16.32 28.97
C VAL A 5 -18.54 -14.98 29.56
N ASN A 6 -18.43 -14.95 30.88
CA ASN A 6 -18.06 -13.77 31.64
C ASN A 6 -16.76 -13.19 31.07
N GLU A 7 -16.81 -11.93 30.66
CA GLU A 7 -15.80 -11.29 29.81
C GLU A 7 -14.44 -11.11 30.51
N ASP A 8 -14.42 -11.26 31.84
CA ASP A 8 -13.26 -11.22 32.74
C ASP A 8 -12.73 -12.60 33.18
N SER A 9 -13.29 -13.71 32.66
CA SER A 9 -12.73 -15.04 32.95
C SER A 9 -11.39 -15.23 32.23
N PRO A 10 -10.35 -15.81 32.87
CA PRO A 10 -9.07 -16.09 32.22
C PRO A 10 -9.23 -16.94 30.95
N GLU A 11 -10.27 -17.77 30.83
CA GLU A 11 -10.54 -18.52 29.59
C GLU A 11 -11.10 -17.64 28.46
N GLY A 12 -11.88 -16.61 28.77
CA GLY A 12 -12.41 -15.66 27.80
C GLY A 12 -11.32 -14.80 27.17
N CYS A 13 -10.35 -14.36 27.97
CA CYS A 13 -9.18 -13.63 27.51
C CYS A 13 -8.36 -14.44 26.49
N ARG A 14 -8.10 -15.72 26.78
CA ARG A 14 -7.37 -16.65 25.89
C ARG A 14 -8.08 -16.85 24.56
N LEU A 15 -9.40 -16.99 24.58
CA LEU A 15 -10.22 -17.12 23.37
C LEU A 15 -10.14 -15.87 22.49
N LYS A 16 -10.26 -14.67 23.07
CA LYS A 16 -10.12 -13.40 22.35
C LYS A 16 -8.73 -13.24 21.75
N LEU A 17 -7.68 -13.54 22.51
CA LEU A 17 -6.29 -13.45 22.05
C LEU A 17 -6.03 -14.40 20.89
N LYS A 18 -6.52 -15.65 20.98
CA LYS A 18 -6.45 -16.61 19.88
C LYS A 18 -7.19 -16.12 18.63
N GLN A 19 -8.39 -15.54 18.78
CA GLN A 19 -9.14 -14.97 17.66
C GLN A 19 -8.40 -13.78 17.01
N LEU A 20 -7.83 -12.88 17.80
CA LEU A 20 -7.04 -11.75 17.31
C LEU A 20 -5.79 -12.23 16.55
N ALA A 21 -5.09 -13.22 17.08
CA ALA A 21 -3.93 -13.83 16.43
C ALA A 21 -4.31 -14.46 15.07
N VAL A 22 -5.41 -15.21 15.03
CA VAL A 22 -5.90 -15.82 13.77
C VAL A 22 -6.27 -14.74 12.76
N ARG A 23 -7.00 -13.69 13.16
CA ARG A 23 -7.35 -12.55 12.29
C ARG A 23 -6.11 -11.85 11.74
N HIS A 24 -5.09 -11.61 12.58
CA HIS A 24 -3.85 -10.99 12.13
C HIS A 24 -3.11 -11.85 11.10
N ILE A 25 -3.08 -13.17 11.30
CA ILE A 25 -2.49 -14.12 10.34
C ILE A 25 -3.27 -14.15 9.01
N GLU A 26 -4.60 -14.13 9.07
CA GLU A 26 -5.46 -14.07 7.88
C GLU A 26 -5.24 -12.77 7.11
N LEU A 27 -5.16 -11.63 7.80
CA LEU A 27 -4.89 -10.33 7.19
C LEU A 27 -3.53 -10.33 6.49
N MET A 28 -2.47 -10.80 7.16
CA MET A 28 -1.15 -10.97 6.55
C MET A 28 -1.17 -11.87 5.32
N ARG A 29 -1.98 -12.94 5.34
CA ARG A 29 -2.15 -13.83 4.19
C ARG A 29 -2.86 -13.13 3.03
N CYS A 30 -3.92 -12.37 3.31
CA CYS A 30 -4.61 -11.56 2.32
C CYS A 30 -3.67 -10.54 1.68
N VAL A 31 -2.87 -9.83 2.46
CA VAL A 31 -1.87 -8.87 1.96
C VAL A 31 -0.86 -9.54 1.03
N LYS A 32 -0.36 -10.74 1.36
CA LYS A 32 0.53 -11.50 0.47
C LYS A 32 -0.13 -11.95 -0.83
N LEU A 33 -1.41 -12.34 -0.78
CA LEU A 33 -2.17 -12.68 -2.00
C LEU A 33 -2.38 -11.45 -2.86
N LEU A 34 -2.70 -10.32 -2.22
CA LEU A 34 -2.89 -9.02 -2.85
C LEU A 34 -1.61 -8.58 -3.56
N GLU A 35 -0.47 -8.65 -2.87
CA GLU A 35 0.85 -8.40 -3.44
C GLU A 35 1.12 -9.25 -4.70
N LYS A 36 0.84 -10.56 -4.63
CA LYS A 36 1.07 -11.48 -5.76
C LYS A 36 0.21 -11.15 -6.98
N ILE A 37 -1.04 -10.75 -6.77
CA ILE A 37 -1.98 -10.40 -7.84
C ILE A 37 -1.63 -9.02 -8.42
N TYR A 38 -1.47 -8.02 -7.55
CA TYR A 38 -1.20 -6.65 -7.98
C TYR A 38 0.20 -6.45 -8.54
N SER A 39 1.20 -7.25 -8.14
CA SER A 39 2.53 -7.15 -8.70
C SER A 39 2.53 -7.28 -10.23
N LYS A 40 1.66 -8.12 -10.81
CA LYS A 40 1.50 -8.21 -12.27
C LYS A 40 0.79 -6.99 -12.84
N SER A 41 -0.28 -6.53 -12.18
CA SER A 41 -1.07 -5.38 -12.62
C SER A 41 -0.24 -4.09 -12.64
N ILE A 42 0.60 -3.88 -11.62
CA ILE A 42 1.48 -2.71 -11.51
C ILE A 42 2.54 -2.72 -12.62
N LEU A 43 3.14 -3.87 -12.90
CA LEU A 43 4.09 -3.99 -14.02
C LEU A 43 3.44 -3.65 -15.36
N PHE A 44 2.24 -4.18 -15.60
CA PHE A 44 1.48 -3.89 -16.81
C PHE A 44 1.10 -2.41 -16.91
N ASN A 45 0.62 -1.82 -15.81
CA ASN A 45 0.29 -0.40 -15.75
C ASN A 45 1.53 0.49 -15.97
N ALA A 46 2.70 0.10 -15.45
CA ALA A 46 3.96 0.81 -15.69
C ALA A 46 4.38 0.78 -17.16
N LEU A 47 4.22 -0.37 -17.83
CA LEU A 47 4.49 -0.51 -19.27
C LEU A 47 3.51 0.32 -20.12
N ILE A 48 2.22 0.28 -19.80
CA ILE A 48 1.21 1.12 -20.46
C ILE A 48 1.53 2.60 -20.26
N SER A 49 1.88 3.00 -19.04
CA SER A 49 2.18 4.39 -18.71
C SER A 49 3.39 4.90 -19.50
N SER A 50 4.44 4.08 -19.71
CA SER A 50 5.59 4.51 -20.53
C SER A 50 5.21 4.74 -21.99
N ILE A 51 4.39 3.85 -22.56
CA ILE A 51 3.86 4.00 -23.94
C ILE A 51 2.98 5.25 -24.03
N LEU A 52 2.10 5.47 -23.04
CA LEU A 52 1.23 6.65 -22.99
C LEU A 52 2.03 7.95 -22.90
N ILE A 53 3.14 7.99 -22.18
CA ILE A 53 4.03 9.17 -22.11
C ILE A 53 4.64 9.43 -23.48
N CYS A 54 5.18 8.40 -24.14
CA CYS A 54 5.75 8.53 -25.49
C CYS A 54 4.71 9.03 -26.51
N VAL A 55 3.50 8.46 -26.49
CA VAL A 55 2.42 8.83 -27.40
C VAL A 55 1.84 10.21 -27.09
N ASN A 56 1.70 10.59 -25.81
CA ASN A 56 1.29 11.95 -25.43
C ASN A 56 2.29 12.99 -25.90
N GLY A 57 3.60 12.76 -25.68
CA GLY A 57 4.65 13.68 -26.12
C GLY A 57 4.61 13.91 -27.64
N PHE A 58 4.41 12.85 -28.43
CA PHE A 58 4.25 12.97 -29.88
C PHE A 58 2.95 13.70 -30.28
N ASN A 59 1.83 13.39 -29.62
CA ASN A 59 0.55 14.02 -29.93
C ASN A 59 0.56 15.53 -29.66
N VAL A 60 1.16 15.98 -28.56
CA VAL A 60 1.27 17.41 -28.22
C VAL A 60 2.08 18.18 -29.26
N LEU A 61 3.09 17.55 -29.87
CA LEU A 61 3.99 18.20 -30.83
C LEU A 61 3.48 18.20 -32.27
N VAL A 62 2.67 17.22 -32.66
CA VAL A 62 2.33 16.96 -34.07
C VAL A 62 0.84 17.15 -34.38
N VAL A 63 -0.05 17.05 -33.39
CA VAL A 63 -1.49 16.96 -33.62
C VAL A 63 -2.22 18.23 -33.16
N ASP A 64 -2.74 19.02 -34.11
CA ASP A 64 -3.61 20.18 -33.84
C ASP A 64 -5.02 19.81 -33.37
N ASN A 65 -5.37 18.52 -33.37
CA ASN A 65 -6.67 18.04 -32.91
C ASN A 65 -6.74 17.98 -31.38
N ILE A 66 -7.27 19.05 -30.78
CA ILE A 66 -7.46 19.22 -29.33
C ILE A 66 -8.21 18.03 -28.69
N ILE A 67 -9.21 17.46 -29.37
CA ILE A 67 -10.01 16.33 -28.86
C ILE A 67 -9.14 15.08 -28.64
N LEU A 68 -8.20 14.82 -29.55
CA LEU A 68 -7.33 13.66 -29.49
C LEU A 68 -6.32 13.82 -28.33
N VAL A 69 -5.69 15.00 -28.24
CA VAL A 69 -4.77 15.37 -27.15
C VAL A 69 -5.47 15.27 -25.79
N ALA A 70 -6.69 15.78 -25.67
CA ALA A 70 -7.47 15.72 -24.44
C ALA A 70 -7.79 14.28 -24.02
N SER A 71 -8.11 13.41 -24.98
CA SER A 71 -8.39 11.99 -24.72
C SER A 71 -7.15 11.26 -24.18
N PHE A 72 -5.99 11.42 -24.83
CA PHE A 72 -4.73 10.80 -24.38
C PHE A 72 -4.25 11.35 -23.02
N THR A 73 -4.46 12.63 -22.77
CA THR A 73 -4.14 13.25 -21.47
C THR A 73 -5.06 12.69 -20.37
N SER A 74 -6.35 12.50 -20.66
CA SER A 74 -7.30 11.89 -19.72
C SER A 74 -6.89 10.46 -19.34
N PHE A 75 -6.53 9.62 -20.31
CA PHE A 75 -6.04 8.26 -20.03
C PHE A 75 -4.78 8.26 -19.15
N PHE A 76 -3.87 9.20 -19.38
CA PHE A 76 -2.68 9.35 -18.55
C PHE A 76 -3.01 9.72 -17.10
N ILE A 77 -3.93 10.67 -16.90
CA ILE A 77 -4.40 11.06 -15.55
C ILE A 77 -5.06 9.89 -14.83
N VAL A 78 -5.88 9.10 -15.53
CA VAL A 78 -6.52 7.90 -14.96
C VAL A 78 -5.47 6.88 -14.53
N GLY A 79 -4.45 6.62 -15.35
CA GLY A 79 -3.36 5.72 -14.99
C GLY A 79 -2.56 6.20 -13.77
N LEU A 80 -2.29 7.50 -13.68
CA LEU A 80 -1.65 8.11 -12.50
C LEU A 80 -2.51 7.98 -11.24
N MET A 81 -3.83 8.20 -11.35
CA MET A 81 -4.77 7.99 -10.24
C MET A 81 -4.78 6.54 -9.77
N GLU A 82 -4.69 5.58 -10.69
CA GLU A 82 -4.63 4.16 -10.36
C GLU A 82 -3.37 3.84 -9.53
N ILE A 83 -2.20 4.35 -9.95
CA ILE A 83 -0.94 4.19 -9.21
C ILE A 83 -1.04 4.85 -7.83
N PHE A 84 -1.60 6.06 -7.76
CA PHE A 84 -1.80 6.76 -6.49
C PHE A 84 -2.64 5.93 -5.52
N LEU A 85 -3.76 5.38 -5.98
CA LEU A 85 -4.62 4.53 -5.16
C LEU A 85 -3.86 3.31 -4.64
N TYR A 86 -3.08 2.62 -5.47
CA TYR A 86 -2.26 1.50 -5.01
C TYR A 86 -1.25 1.89 -3.94
N CYS A 87 -0.54 3.00 -4.12
CA CYS A 87 0.41 3.51 -3.13
C CYS A 87 -0.29 3.95 -1.84
N TYR A 88 -1.47 4.55 -1.93
CA TYR A 88 -2.28 4.96 -0.78
C TYR A 88 -2.77 3.77 0.04
N PHE A 89 -3.34 2.75 -0.60
CA PHE A 89 -3.78 1.53 0.09
C PHE A 89 -2.59 0.75 0.66
N GLY A 90 -1.47 0.68 -0.08
CA GLY A 90 -0.22 0.08 0.42
C GLY A 90 0.29 0.76 1.69
N ASP A 91 0.33 2.10 1.70
CA ASP A 91 0.77 2.89 2.87
C ASP A 91 -0.20 2.73 4.04
N THR A 92 -1.51 2.75 3.79
CA THR A 92 -2.53 2.56 4.82
C THR A 92 -2.41 1.19 5.48
N ILE A 93 -2.28 0.12 4.69
CA ILE A 93 -2.08 -1.25 5.20
C ILE A 93 -0.80 -1.32 6.03
N MET A 94 0.29 -0.70 5.57
CA MET A 94 1.56 -0.69 6.28
C MET A 94 1.44 0.03 7.63
N ARG A 95 0.79 1.20 7.68
CA ARG A 95 0.54 1.95 8.92
C ARG A 95 -0.34 1.19 9.89
N SER A 96 -1.49 0.70 9.43
CA SER A 96 -2.41 -0.06 10.27
C SER A 96 -1.77 -1.36 10.79
N SER A 97 -0.86 -1.98 10.03
CA SER A 97 -0.09 -3.14 10.52
C SER A 97 0.82 -2.78 11.70
N MET A 98 1.44 -1.60 11.69
CA MET A 98 2.32 -1.14 12.78
C MET A 98 1.52 -0.72 14.02
N GLU A 99 0.36 -0.08 13.83
CA GLU A 99 -0.54 0.31 14.92
C GLU A 99 -1.02 -0.87 15.77
N VAL A 100 -1.12 -2.08 15.19
CA VAL A 100 -1.44 -3.30 15.95
C VAL A 100 -0.38 -3.57 17.03
N SER A 101 0.90 -3.35 16.73
CA SER A 101 1.96 -3.55 17.70
C SER A 101 1.87 -2.54 18.85
N ASP A 102 1.64 -1.27 18.52
CA ASP A 102 1.47 -0.19 19.51
C ASP A 102 0.24 -0.42 20.39
N ALA A 103 -0.86 -0.90 19.81
CA ALA A 103 -2.06 -1.25 20.57
C ALA A 103 -1.81 -2.40 21.55
N ILE A 104 -1.05 -3.43 21.15
CA ILE A 104 -0.66 -4.52 22.05
C ILE A 104 0.29 -4.01 23.14
N TYR A 105 1.24 -3.12 22.80
CA TYR A 105 2.18 -2.56 23.76
C TYR A 105 1.48 -1.73 24.84
N ASN A 106 0.50 -0.92 24.45
CA ASN A 106 -0.32 -0.11 25.34
C ASN A 106 -1.39 -0.92 26.10
N SER A 107 -1.63 -2.18 25.72
CA SER A 107 -2.48 -3.07 26.50
C SER A 107 -1.78 -3.44 27.82
N GLN A 108 -2.55 -3.75 28.87
CA GLN A 108 -2.00 -4.27 30.13
C GLN A 108 -1.57 -5.74 30.01
N TRP A 109 -0.85 -6.10 28.94
CA TRP A 109 -0.38 -7.45 28.63
C TRP A 109 0.48 -8.03 29.76
N TYR A 110 1.17 -7.18 30.52
CA TYR A 110 1.99 -7.56 31.67
C TYR A 110 1.16 -8.04 32.88
N ASN A 111 -0.14 -7.73 32.94
CA ASN A 111 -1.03 -8.24 33.99
C ASN A 111 -1.62 -9.61 33.64
N ALA A 112 -1.37 -10.13 32.42
CA ALA A 112 -1.86 -11.44 32.00
C ALA A 112 -1.02 -12.60 32.55
N ALA A 113 -1.57 -13.82 32.51
CA ALA A 113 -0.87 -15.04 32.90
C ALA A 113 0.40 -15.25 32.05
N ALA A 114 1.42 -15.90 32.62
CA ALA A 114 2.73 -16.10 31.97
C ALA A 114 2.65 -16.80 30.58
N ALA A 115 1.67 -17.67 30.36
CA ALA A 115 1.43 -18.30 29.06
C ALA A 115 0.93 -17.30 28.01
N GLU A 116 0.07 -16.35 28.41
CA GLU A 116 -0.52 -15.34 27.53
C GLU A 116 0.45 -14.19 27.27
N GLN A 117 1.28 -13.81 28.26
CA GLN A 117 2.38 -12.87 28.06
C GLN A 117 3.32 -13.32 26.94
N LYS A 118 3.69 -14.62 26.90
CA LYS A 118 4.51 -15.16 25.81
C LYS A 118 3.81 -15.05 24.46
N ALA A 119 2.50 -15.31 24.40
CA ALA A 119 1.73 -15.18 23.17
C ALA A 119 1.67 -13.72 22.69
N PHE A 120 1.38 -12.77 23.58
CA PHE A 120 1.41 -11.34 23.28
C PHE A 120 2.77 -10.90 22.76
N HIS A 121 3.86 -11.36 23.37
CA HIS A 121 5.21 -11.01 22.95
C HIS A 121 5.52 -11.51 21.52
N ILE A 122 5.13 -12.74 21.20
CA ILE A 122 5.29 -13.30 19.84
C ILE A 122 4.48 -12.48 18.82
N ILE A 123 3.23 -12.15 19.13
CA ILE A 123 2.36 -11.36 18.24
C ILE A 123 2.93 -9.95 18.07
N MET A 124 3.41 -9.32 19.13
CA MET A 124 4.01 -8.00 19.10
C MET A 124 5.24 -7.97 18.19
N ILE A 125 6.18 -8.91 18.34
CA ILE A 125 7.37 -9.02 17.48
C ILE A 125 6.96 -9.24 16.01
N ARG A 126 5.93 -10.05 15.76
CA ARG A 126 5.42 -10.28 14.41
C ARG A 126 4.76 -9.03 13.82
N ALA A 127 3.94 -8.31 14.60
CA ALA A 127 3.25 -7.10 14.18
C ALA A 127 4.21 -5.92 13.94
N GLN A 128 5.37 -5.90 14.61
CA GLN A 128 6.45 -4.93 14.34
C GLN A 128 7.11 -5.12 12.99
N THR A 129 6.94 -6.28 12.35
CA THR A 129 7.42 -6.47 10.98
C THR A 129 6.39 -5.87 10.03
N PRO A 130 6.67 -4.72 9.39
CA PRO A 130 5.68 -4.02 8.59
C PRO A 130 5.22 -4.91 7.45
N CYS A 131 3.91 -5.06 7.29
CA CYS A 131 3.33 -5.69 6.10
C CYS A 131 3.49 -4.72 4.92
N VAL A 132 4.63 -4.79 4.24
CA VAL A 132 4.94 -3.96 3.09
C VAL A 132 4.49 -4.69 1.83
N ILE A 133 3.66 -4.04 1.02
CA ILE A 133 3.34 -4.54 -0.32
C ILE A 133 4.45 -4.11 -1.25
N THR A 134 5.20 -5.07 -1.81
CA THR A 134 6.23 -4.78 -2.81
C THR A 134 5.78 -5.18 -4.21
N ALA A 135 6.05 -4.31 -5.19
CA ALA A 135 5.91 -4.68 -6.60
C ALA A 135 7.13 -5.51 -7.00
N TYR A 136 6.96 -6.84 -7.03
CA TYR A 136 8.00 -7.81 -7.42
C TYR A 136 9.33 -7.67 -6.65
N GLY A 137 9.31 -7.14 -5.42
CA GLY A 137 10.51 -6.86 -4.63
C GLY A 137 11.35 -5.64 -5.08
N PHE A 138 11.02 -4.99 -6.20
CA PHE A 138 11.76 -3.83 -6.72
C PHE A 138 11.28 -2.50 -6.15
N PHE A 139 9.97 -2.34 -5.96
CA PHE A 139 9.38 -1.10 -5.43
C PHE A 139 8.53 -1.37 -4.21
N LYS A 140 8.87 -0.71 -3.09
CA LYS A 140 7.96 -0.62 -1.94
C LYS A 140 6.84 0.33 -2.33
N MET A 141 5.60 -0.15 -2.33
CA MET A 141 4.45 0.70 -2.55
C MET A 141 4.19 1.52 -1.29
N ASN A 142 4.77 2.71 -1.24
CA ASN A 142 4.47 3.70 -0.22
C ASN A 142 4.21 5.06 -0.89
N LEU A 143 3.59 5.97 -0.14
CA LEU A 143 3.23 7.29 -0.65
C LEU A 143 4.46 8.14 -0.99
N GLY A 144 5.54 8.02 -0.22
CA GLY A 144 6.80 8.73 -0.48
C GLY A 144 7.51 8.31 -1.77
N ALA A 145 7.43 7.03 -2.15
CA ALA A 145 7.96 6.51 -3.40
C ALA A 145 7.17 7.09 -4.58
N PHE A 146 5.84 7.17 -4.47
CA PHE A 146 4.99 7.83 -5.45
C PHE A 146 5.34 9.32 -5.60
N THR A 147 5.46 10.06 -4.49
CA THR A 147 5.87 11.48 -4.53
C THR A 147 7.25 11.66 -5.16
N SER A 148 8.20 10.79 -4.86
CA SER A 148 9.55 10.83 -5.45
C SER A 148 9.51 10.62 -6.96
N ILE A 149 8.71 9.66 -7.44
CA ILE A 149 8.48 9.41 -8.87
C ILE A 149 7.86 10.65 -9.52
N LEU A 150 6.78 11.21 -8.94
CA LEU A 150 6.14 12.41 -9.47
C LEU A 150 7.08 13.61 -9.54
N SER A 151 7.87 13.85 -8.50
CA SER A 151 8.84 14.96 -8.46
C SER A 151 9.91 14.81 -9.54
N THR A 152 10.38 13.58 -9.76
CA THR A 152 11.35 13.28 -10.82
C THR A 152 10.73 13.47 -12.22
N SER A 153 9.52 12.96 -12.43
CA SER A 153 8.78 13.15 -13.69
C SER A 153 8.49 14.62 -13.99
N TRP A 154 8.10 15.41 -12.98
CA TRP A 154 7.90 16.84 -13.12
C TRP A 154 9.19 17.58 -13.47
N SER A 155 10.30 17.18 -12.85
CA SER A 155 11.63 17.73 -13.18
C SER A 155 12.01 17.44 -14.63
N TYR A 156 11.78 16.22 -15.13
CA TYR A 156 11.99 15.87 -16.54
C TYR A 156 11.06 16.65 -17.48
N PHE A 157 9.80 16.84 -17.10
CA PHE A 157 8.86 17.64 -17.86
C PHE A 157 9.34 19.10 -17.98
N CYS A 158 9.70 19.74 -16.86
CA CYS A 158 10.26 21.08 -16.86
C CYS A 158 11.51 21.19 -17.75
N LEU A 159 12.44 20.22 -17.65
CA LEU A 159 13.64 20.19 -18.51
C LEU A 159 13.29 20.10 -20.00
N LEU A 160 12.34 19.23 -20.37
CA LEU A 160 11.86 19.11 -21.74
C LEU A 160 11.23 20.42 -22.24
N THR A 161 10.40 21.07 -21.43
CA THR A 161 9.79 22.36 -21.77
C THR A 161 10.85 23.45 -21.98
N THR A 162 11.85 23.54 -21.10
CA THR A 162 12.96 24.50 -21.24
C THR A 162 13.80 24.23 -22.49
N MET A 163 14.03 22.97 -22.87
CA MET A 163 14.78 22.62 -24.08
C MET A 163 13.98 22.87 -25.37
N TYR A 164 12.66 22.76 -25.34
CA TYR A 164 11.78 22.94 -26.51
C TYR A 164 11.39 24.40 -26.76
N HIS A 165 11.34 25.23 -25.71
CA HIS A 165 11.32 26.69 -25.83
C HIS A 165 12.72 27.25 -25.53
N PRO A 166 13.69 27.14 -26.46
CA PRO A 166 14.86 27.99 -26.37
C PRO A 166 14.36 29.42 -26.63
N GLU A 167 14.58 30.32 -25.67
CA GLU A 167 14.38 31.74 -25.90
C GLU A 167 15.19 32.23 -27.11
#